data_AF-A0A941PE98-F1
#
_entry.id   AF-A0A941PE98-F1
#
_cell.length_a   1.000
_cell.length_b   1.000
_cell.length_c   1.000
_cell.angle_alpha   90.00
_cell.angle_beta   90.00
_cell.angle_gamma   90.00
#
_symmetry.space_group_name_H-M   'P 1'
#
loop_
_entity.id
_entity.type
_entity.pdbx_description
1 polymer ?
#
loop_
_entity_poly.entity_id
_entity_poly.type
_entity_poly.pdbx_seq_one_letter_code
_entity_poly.pdbx_strand_id
1 'polypeptide(L)'
;MSYLNHGQRWQIELDLRSIKEVMGMDILKCKTPEMVRKEIGMYILVYNLIRLVWLECALIHKMKPRNISFIAAMRGILSFYSVMRIKKEKKVRQILYQQLLMVMAQHPTGNRPGRVEPRAVKRRPKRYKLLLKPRKIVRQRLMTRR
;
A
#
# COMPACT_ATOMS: atom_id res chain seq x y z
N MET A 1 12.50 29.23 -15.02
CA MET A 1 11.24 28.47 -15.17
C MET A 1 11.41 27.06 -14.62
N SER A 2 10.47 26.57 -13.80
CA SER A 2 10.23 25.15 -13.39
C SER A 2 10.76 24.57 -12.06
N TYR A 3 10.74 25.31 -10.94
CA TYR A 3 10.85 24.70 -9.58
C TYR A 3 9.51 24.24 -8.98
N LEU A 4 8.39 24.44 -9.68
CA LEU A 4 7.03 24.17 -9.19
C LEU A 4 6.62 22.68 -9.16
N ASN A 5 7.51 21.74 -9.51
CA ASN A 5 7.12 20.34 -9.76
C ASN A 5 7.55 19.33 -8.66
N HIS A 6 8.28 19.76 -7.63
CA HIS A 6 8.78 18.84 -6.59
C HIS A 6 7.66 18.22 -5.73
N GLY A 7 6.63 19.01 -5.38
CA GLY A 7 5.53 18.53 -4.53
C GLY A 7 4.65 17.49 -5.21
N GLN A 8 4.36 17.65 -6.51
CA GLN A 8 3.54 16.70 -7.28
C GLN A 8 4.28 15.39 -7.53
N ARG A 9 5.57 15.46 -7.85
CA ARG A 9 6.42 14.27 -7.97
C ARG A 9 6.45 13.44 -6.69
N TRP A 10 6.57 14.10 -5.54
CA TRP A 10 6.55 13.41 -4.25
C TRP A 10 5.24 12.65 -4.01
N GLN A 11 4.09 13.23 -4.40
CA GLN A 11 2.80 12.53 -4.28
C GLN A 11 2.76 11.26 -5.13
N ILE A 12 3.30 11.31 -6.36
CA ILE A 12 3.42 10.11 -7.22
C ILE A 12 4.33 9.07 -6.57
N GLU A 13 5.47 9.48 -5.98
CA GLU A 13 6.39 8.57 -5.30
C GLU A 13 5.74 7.91 -4.08
N LEU A 14 4.94 8.64 -3.30
CA LEU A 14 4.14 8.09 -2.19
C LEU A 14 3.07 7.10 -2.68
N ASP A 15 2.45 7.38 -3.82
CA ASP A 15 1.44 6.52 -4.44
C ASP A 15 2.08 5.20 -4.89
N LEU A 16 3.22 5.27 -5.58
CA LEU A 16 4.01 4.09 -5.96
C LEU A 16 4.51 3.31 -4.75
N ARG A 17 4.96 3.99 -3.69
CA ARG A 17 5.32 3.34 -2.42
C ARG A 17 4.13 2.60 -1.82
N SER A 18 2.94 3.20 -1.83
CA SER A 18 1.74 2.56 -1.29
C SER A 18 1.43 1.24 -2.00
N ILE A 19 1.53 1.23 -3.34
CA ILE A 19 1.32 0.00 -4.12
C ILE A 19 2.42 -1.03 -3.86
N LYS A 20 3.69 -0.62 -3.86
CA LYS A 20 4.83 -1.55 -3.70
C LYS A 20 4.96 -2.10 -2.29
N GLU A 21 4.99 -1.22 -1.29
CA GLU A 21 5.32 -1.58 0.08
C GLU A 21 4.08 -1.89 0.91
N VAL A 22 3.04 -1.03 0.86
CA VAL A 22 1.85 -1.22 1.72
C VAL A 22 0.98 -2.37 1.23
N MET A 23 0.77 -2.47 -0.09
CA MET A 23 0.00 -3.57 -0.67
C MET A 23 0.84 -4.84 -0.92
N GLY A 24 2.18 -4.73 -0.89
CA GLY A 24 3.09 -5.86 -1.06
C GLY A 24 3.31 -6.30 -2.52
N MET A 25 3.20 -5.38 -3.49
CA MET A 25 3.47 -5.65 -4.91
C MET A 25 4.97 -5.82 -5.21
N ASP A 26 5.87 -5.50 -4.28
CA ASP A 26 7.32 -5.65 -4.45
C ASP A 26 7.77 -7.09 -4.71
N ILE A 27 6.98 -8.09 -4.30
CA ILE A 27 7.23 -9.51 -4.55
C ILE A 27 6.01 -10.14 -5.22
N LEU A 28 6.12 -10.36 -6.54
CA LEU A 28 5.07 -11.02 -7.34
C LEU A 28 5.18 -12.55 -7.26
N LYS A 29 4.03 -13.22 -7.24
CA LYS A 29 3.96 -14.69 -7.06
C LYS A 29 3.87 -15.44 -8.38
N CYS A 30 3.33 -14.79 -9.42
CA CYS A 30 3.11 -15.41 -10.71
C CYS A 30 4.43 -15.68 -11.45
N LYS A 31 4.49 -16.79 -12.21
CA LYS A 31 5.73 -17.27 -12.87
C LYS A 31 5.77 -17.03 -14.37
N THR A 32 4.63 -16.75 -15.01
CA THR A 32 4.56 -16.49 -16.45
C THR A 32 4.36 -15.00 -16.71
N PRO A 33 4.95 -14.43 -17.77
CA PRO A 33 4.81 -13.00 -18.07
C PRO A 33 3.36 -12.53 -18.20
N GLU A 34 2.48 -13.37 -18.74
CA GLU A 34 1.06 -13.06 -18.86
C GLU A 34 0.38 -12.92 -17.49
N MET A 35 0.59 -13.89 -16.59
CA MET A 35 0.01 -13.86 -15.25
C MET A 35 0.60 -12.75 -14.38
N VAL A 36 1.87 -12.42 -14.56
CA VAL A 36 2.51 -11.27 -13.90
C VAL A 36 1.82 -9.96 -14.27
N ARG A 37 1.45 -9.75 -15.54
CA ARG A 37 0.70 -8.55 -15.94
C ARG A 37 -0.68 -8.49 -15.28
N LYS A 38 -1.37 -9.63 -15.20
CA LYS A 38 -2.66 -9.74 -14.48
C LYS A 38 -2.51 -9.41 -13.00
N GLU A 39 -1.47 -9.94 -12.35
CA GLU A 39 -1.16 -9.67 -10.94
C GLU A 39 -0.92 -8.16 -10.70
N ILE A 40 -0.10 -7.52 -11.53
CA ILE A 40 0.13 -6.06 -11.47
C ILE A 40 -1.19 -5.29 -11.68
N GLY A 41 -1.99 -5.71 -12.67
CA GLY A 41 -3.30 -5.10 -12.94
C GLY A 41 -4.24 -5.16 -11.73
N MET A 42 -4.23 -6.28 -11.01
CA MET A 42 -5.02 -6.43 -9.78
C MET A 42 -4.55 -5.47 -8.67
N TYR A 43 -3.24 -5.29 -8.49
CA TYR A 43 -2.73 -4.32 -7.51
C TYR A 43 -3.17 -2.88 -7.84
N ILE A 44 -3.08 -2.48 -9.12
CA ILE A 44 -3.52 -1.16 -9.57
C ILE A 44 -5.03 -0.99 -9.37
N LEU A 45 -5.82 -2.01 -9.70
CA LEU A 45 -7.28 -1.99 -9.50
C LEU A 45 -7.63 -1.81 -8.03
N VAL A 46 -7.06 -2.61 -7.14
CA VAL A 46 -7.33 -2.54 -5.69
C VAL A 46 -6.88 -1.18 -5.13
N TYR A 47 -5.75 -0.65 -5.59
CA TYR A 47 -5.29 0.68 -5.19
C TYR A 47 -6.31 1.76 -5.56
N ASN A 48 -6.85 1.72 -6.78
CA ASN A 48 -7.86 2.66 -7.23
C ASN A 48 -9.17 2.51 -6.45
N LEU A 49 -9.60 1.27 -6.12
CA LEU A 49 -10.79 1.04 -5.29
C LEU A 49 -10.64 1.63 -3.89
N ILE A 50 -9.48 1.44 -3.25
CA ILE A 50 -9.19 2.05 -1.95
C ILE A 50 -9.21 3.58 -2.08
N ARG A 51 -8.65 4.14 -3.15
CA ARG A 51 -8.64 5.59 -3.43
C ARG A 51 -10.05 6.16 -3.64
N LEU A 52 -10.98 5.38 -4.20
CA LEU A 52 -12.38 5.81 -4.36
C LEU A 52 -13.10 5.92 -3.01
N VAL A 53 -13.02 4.88 -2.17
CA VAL A 53 -13.59 4.92 -0.80
C VAL A 53 -12.96 6.05 0.02
N TRP A 54 -11.66 6.25 -0.18
CA TRP A 54 -10.93 7.34 0.43
C TRP A 54 -11.43 8.71 -0.04
N LEU A 55 -11.64 8.91 -1.35
CA LEU A 55 -12.21 10.16 -1.87
C LEU A 55 -13.61 10.42 -1.29
N GLU A 56 -14.46 9.40 -1.21
CA GLU A 56 -15.79 9.50 -0.63
C GLU A 56 -15.74 9.93 0.84
N CYS A 57 -14.89 9.30 1.64
CA CYS A 57 -14.65 9.69 3.04
C CYS A 57 -14.23 11.16 3.14
N ALA A 58 -13.30 11.60 2.29
CA ALA A 58 -12.82 12.97 2.27
C ALA A 58 -13.94 13.99 1.95
N LEU A 59 -14.81 13.66 1.00
CA LEU A 59 -15.96 14.49 0.63
C LEU A 59 -16.96 14.60 1.79
N ILE A 60 -17.33 13.47 2.40
CA ILE A 60 -18.31 13.42 3.52
C ILE A 60 -17.81 14.19 4.74
N HIS A 61 -16.53 14.04 5.07
CA HIS A 61 -15.92 14.68 6.25
C HIS A 61 -15.29 16.05 5.97
N LYS A 62 -15.46 16.60 4.75
CA LYS A 62 -14.91 17.91 4.32
C LYS A 62 -13.38 18.02 4.54
N MET A 63 -12.66 16.92 4.29
CA MET A 63 -11.21 16.84 4.40
C MET A 63 -10.57 16.82 3.03
N LYS A 64 -9.29 17.21 2.93
CA LYS A 64 -8.51 16.96 1.71
C LYS A 64 -8.25 15.45 1.63
N PRO A 65 -8.44 14.79 0.47
CA PRO A 65 -8.16 13.36 0.34
C PRO A 65 -6.78 13.02 0.88
N ARG A 66 -5.72 13.72 0.44
CA ARG A 66 -4.33 13.50 0.89
C ARG A 66 -4.08 13.59 2.40
N ASN A 67 -5.04 14.06 3.20
CA ASN A 67 -4.96 14.08 4.66
C ASN A 67 -5.41 12.80 5.34
N ILE A 68 -5.94 11.78 4.66
CA ILE A 68 -6.31 10.50 5.29
C ILE A 68 -5.24 9.45 4.99
N SER A 69 -4.94 8.59 5.96
CA SER A 69 -3.91 7.56 5.79
C SER A 69 -4.36 6.44 4.85
N PHE A 70 -3.58 6.17 3.80
CA PHE A 70 -3.83 5.02 2.90
C PHE A 70 -3.82 3.68 3.64
N ILE A 71 -2.90 3.51 4.61
CA ILE A 71 -2.83 2.30 5.44
C ILE A 71 -4.09 2.16 6.30
N ALA A 72 -4.57 3.26 6.89
CA ALA A 72 -5.79 3.25 7.68
C ALA A 72 -7.01 2.90 6.82
N ALA A 73 -7.11 3.47 5.62
CA ALA A 73 -8.16 3.14 4.65
C ALA A 73 -8.14 1.65 4.29
N MET A 74 -6.99 1.10 3.89
CA MET A 74 -6.85 -0.31 3.54
C MET A 74 -7.22 -1.23 4.70
N ARG A 75 -6.70 -0.96 5.90
CA ARG A 75 -7.00 -1.77 7.10
C ARG A 75 -8.47 -1.68 7.48
N GLY A 76 -9.05 -0.47 7.47
CA GLY A 76 -10.47 -0.26 7.72
C GLY A 76 -11.32 -1.09 6.77
N ILE A 77 -11.08 -0.98 5.46
CA ILE A 77 -11.82 -1.75 4.44
C ILE A 77 -11.74 -3.26 4.73
N LEU A 78 -10.55 -3.78 5.00
CA LEU A 78 -10.36 -5.21 5.29
C LEU A 78 -11.08 -5.66 6.57
N SER A 79 -11.00 -4.87 7.64
CA SER A 79 -11.69 -5.15 8.91
C SER A 79 -13.20 -5.16 8.74
N PHE A 80 -13.76 -4.13 8.11
CA PHE A 80 -15.22 -4.02 7.91
C PHE A 80 -15.75 -5.03 6.89
N TYR A 81 -14.96 -5.37 5.86
CA TYR A 81 -15.33 -6.40 4.88
C TYR A 81 -15.66 -7.75 5.55
N SER A 82 -14.90 -8.15 6.58
CA SER A 82 -15.14 -9.40 7.30
C SER A 82 -16.54 -9.48 7.92
N VAL A 83 -17.01 -8.37 8.50
CA VAL A 83 -18.33 -8.26 9.14
C VAL A 83 -19.44 -8.11 8.09
N MET A 84 -19.22 -7.27 7.08
CA MET A 84 -20.17 -7.06 5.97
C MET A 84 -20.40 -8.33 5.15
N ARG A 85 -19.43 -9.24 5.11
CA ARG A 85 -19.57 -10.55 4.46
C ARG A 85 -20.61 -11.44 5.16
N ILE A 86 -20.69 -11.35 6.49
CA ILE A 86 -21.60 -12.15 7.32
C ILE A 86 -23.00 -11.50 7.35
N LYS A 87 -23.05 -10.19 7.56
CA LYS A 87 -24.31 -9.43 7.65
C LYS A 87 -24.77 -8.99 6.26
N LYS A 88 -25.69 -9.75 5.66
CA LYS A 88 -26.19 -9.49 4.29
C LYS A 88 -27.28 -8.41 4.21
N GLU A 89 -27.89 -8.04 5.33
CA GLU A 89 -28.96 -7.04 5.34
C GLU A 89 -28.47 -5.68 4.86
N LYS A 90 -29.20 -5.09 3.90
CA LYS A 90 -28.83 -3.83 3.25
C LYS A 90 -28.68 -2.67 4.25
N LYS A 91 -29.61 -2.54 5.19
CA LYS A 91 -29.58 -1.47 6.21
C LYS A 91 -28.34 -1.58 7.10
N VAL A 92 -28.05 -2.78 7.60
CA VAL A 92 -26.87 -3.05 8.44
C VAL A 92 -25.58 -2.75 7.68
N ARG A 93 -25.48 -3.17 6.42
CA ARG A 93 -24.31 -2.87 5.57
C ARG A 93 -24.10 -1.37 5.37
N GLN A 94 -25.18 -0.61 5.18
CA GLN A 94 -25.09 0.84 5.03
C GLN A 94 -24.53 1.49 6.31
N ILE A 95 -25.02 1.07 7.48
CA ILE A 95 -24.52 1.56 8.78
C ILE A 95 -23.03 1.23 8.94
N LEU A 96 -22.63 -0.02 8.67
CA LEU A 96 -21.23 -0.43 8.72
C LEU A 96 -20.35 0.37 7.77
N TYR A 97 -20.86 0.73 6.59
CA TYR A 97 -20.13 1.54 5.63
C TYR A 97 -19.92 2.97 6.13
N GLN A 98 -20.95 3.58 6.72
CA GLN A 98 -20.81 4.90 7.34
C GLN A 98 -19.81 4.88 8.52
N GLN A 99 -19.83 3.81 9.32
CA GLN A 99 -18.85 3.63 10.40
C GLN A 99 -17.41 3.46 9.87
N LEU A 100 -17.23 2.73 8.77
CA LEU A 100 -15.93 2.62 8.11
C LEU A 100 -15.38 4.00 7.72
N LEU A 101 -16.20 4.82 7.06
CA LEU A 101 -15.81 6.17 6.63
C LEU A 101 -15.46 7.06 7.84
N MET A 102 -16.23 6.97 8.93
CA MET A 102 -15.95 7.69 10.17
C MET A 102 -14.61 7.28 10.79
N VAL A 103 -14.32 5.98 10.90
CA VAL A 103 -13.04 5.48 11.43
C VAL A 103 -11.87 5.93 10.55
N MET A 104 -12.03 5.91 9.23
CA MET A 104 -11.01 6.40 8.31
C MET A 104 -10.69 7.88 8.54
N ALA A 105 -11.71 8.72 8.76
CA ALA A 105 -11.54 10.15 9.00
C ALA A 105 -10.82 10.47 10.33
N GLN A 106 -10.92 9.59 11.33
CA GLN A 106 -10.23 9.74 12.62
C GLN A 106 -8.72 9.52 12.56
N HIS A 107 -8.19 9.02 11.43
CA HIS A 107 -6.76 8.76 11.25
C HIS A 107 -6.13 9.65 10.16
N PRO A 108 -6.09 10.97 10.36
CA PRO A 108 -5.45 11.84 9.40
C PRO A 108 -3.93 11.67 9.39
N THR A 109 -3.33 11.79 8.21
CA THR A 109 -1.89 11.96 8.08
C THR A 109 -1.49 13.33 8.63
N GLY A 110 -0.56 13.36 9.59
CA GLY A 110 -0.08 14.62 10.16
C GLY A 110 0.65 15.49 9.13
N ASN A 111 0.35 16.79 9.14
CA ASN A 111 1.08 17.78 8.33
C ASN A 111 2.43 18.07 9.00
N ARG A 112 3.54 17.92 8.25
CA ARG A 112 4.90 18.16 8.73
C ARG A 112 5.64 19.04 7.71
N PRO A 113 5.33 20.36 7.67
CA PRO A 113 5.93 21.26 6.70
C PRO A 113 7.45 21.37 6.92
N GLY A 114 8.22 21.53 5.84
CA GLY A 114 9.66 21.76 5.91
C GLY A 114 10.53 20.55 6.20
N ARG A 115 10.00 19.32 6.12
CA ARG A 115 10.82 18.11 6.34
C ARG A 115 11.83 17.91 5.20
N VAL A 116 13.11 18.02 5.51
CA VAL A 116 14.23 17.66 4.62
C VAL A 116 14.99 16.49 5.27
N GLU A 117 14.59 15.26 4.96
CA GLU A 117 15.30 14.08 5.43
C GLU A 117 16.43 13.74 4.42
N PRO A 118 17.69 13.63 4.84
CA PRO A 118 18.77 13.22 3.95
C PRO A 118 18.50 11.80 3.42
N ARG A 119 18.74 11.57 2.12
CA ARG A 119 18.53 10.26 1.49
C ARG A 119 19.67 9.29 1.82
N ALA A 120 19.84 9.01 3.10
CA ALA A 120 20.88 8.14 3.64
C ALA A 120 20.28 7.10 4.57
N VAL A 121 20.84 5.89 4.55
CA VAL A 121 20.48 4.82 5.49
C VAL A 121 21.41 4.90 6.69
N LYS A 122 20.86 5.01 7.91
CA LYS A 122 21.67 5.14 9.14
C LYS A 122 22.54 3.92 9.44
N ARG A 123 22.11 2.71 9.06
CA ARG A 123 22.83 1.45 9.36
C ARG A 123 23.37 0.82 8.08
N ARG A 124 24.64 0.38 8.13
CA ARG A 124 25.26 -0.38 7.04
C ARG A 124 24.50 -1.72 6.83
N PRO A 125 24.17 -2.12 5.59
CA PRO A 125 23.61 -3.44 5.31
C PRO A 125 24.50 -4.57 5.83
N LYS A 126 23.91 -5.69 6.25
CA LYS A 126 24.68 -6.87 6.69
C LYS A 126 25.61 -7.34 5.57
N ARG A 127 26.84 -7.77 5.91
CA ARG A 127 27.89 -8.21 4.97
C ARG A 127 27.60 -9.54 4.23
N TYR A 128 26.41 -10.11 4.34
CA TYR A 128 26.10 -11.37 3.67
C TYR A 128 25.80 -11.16 2.19
N LYS A 129 26.30 -12.07 1.34
CA LYS A 129 26.01 -12.08 -0.09
C LYS A 129 24.53 -12.40 -0.32
N LEU A 130 23.95 -11.81 -1.37
CA LEU A 130 22.60 -12.13 -1.80
C LEU A 130 22.51 -13.59 -2.29
N LEU A 131 21.36 -14.21 -2.08
CA LEU A 131 21.08 -15.55 -2.59
C LEU A 131 20.62 -15.47 -4.05
N LEU A 132 21.57 -15.52 -4.98
CA LEU A 132 21.30 -15.35 -6.42
C LEU A 132 20.77 -16.61 -7.12
N LYS A 133 20.75 -17.76 -6.43
CA LYS A 133 20.26 -19.04 -6.98
C LYS A 133 19.20 -19.64 -6.05
N PRO A 134 18.24 -20.44 -6.57
CA PRO A 134 17.27 -21.14 -5.74
C PRO A 134 17.92 -21.89 -4.57
N ARG A 135 17.29 -21.82 -3.38
CA ARG A 135 17.81 -22.40 -2.14
C ARG A 135 18.21 -23.87 -2.29
N LYS A 136 17.46 -24.66 -3.06
CA LYS A 136 17.76 -26.09 -3.31
C LYS A 136 19.13 -26.27 -3.97
N ILE A 137 19.43 -25.50 -5.02
CA ILE A 137 20.70 -25.55 -5.75
C ILE A 137 21.87 -25.12 -4.87
N VAL A 138 21.70 -24.05 -4.09
CA VAL A 138 22.74 -23.56 -3.18
C VAL A 138 23.00 -24.56 -2.05
N ARG A 139 21.95 -25.15 -1.47
CA ARG A 139 22.07 -26.20 -0.45
C ARG A 139 22.84 -27.42 -0.98
N GLN A 140 22.49 -27.90 -2.17
CA GLN A 140 23.17 -29.03 -2.79
C GLN A 140 24.67 -28.73 -3.00
N ARG A 141 25.00 -27.56 -3.56
CA ARG A 141 26.41 -27.13 -3.74
C ARG A 141 27.20 -27.03 -2.43
N LEU A 142 26.54 -26.63 -1.33
CA LEU A 142 27.19 -26.58 -0.02
C LEU A 142 27.42 -27.98 0.55
N MET A 143 26.51 -28.92 0.32
CA MET A 143 26.67 -30.32 0.71
C MET A 143 27.76 -31.03 -0.09
N THR A 144 27.90 -30.74 -1.40
CA THR A 144 28.95 -31.32 -2.26
C THR A 144 30.33 -30.69 -2.05
N ARG A 145 30.45 -29.57 -1.31
CA ARG A 145 31.72 -28.88 -1.01
C ARG A 145 32.31 -29.26 0.35
N ARG A 146 31.65 -30.15 1.10
CA ARG A 146 32.23 -30.81 2.28
C ARG A 146 32.92 -32.09 1.83
#